data_AF-A0A852TMG2-F1
#
_entry.id   AF-A0A852TMG2-F1
#
_cell.length_a   1.000
_cell.length_b   1.000
_cell.length_c   1.000
_cell.angle_alpha   90.00
_cell.angle_beta   90.00
_cell.angle_gamma   90.00
#
_symmetry.space_group_name_H-M   'P 1'
#
loop_
_entity.id
_entity.type
_entity.pdbx_description
1 polymer ?
#
loop_
_entity_poly.entity_id
_entity_poly.type
_entity_poly.pdbx_seq_one_letter_code
_entity_poly.pdbx_strand_id
1 'polypeptide(L)'
;MSNYNKEGNNILQKLKSNILICEDTVLRFKKIESPSFICSEHLKLINIFQELITAYSYQLNSINDMSEIINMDLFLNGKNMENGELEKLGPILLSILTKSSNLAFNSNIQL
;
A
#
# COMPACT_ATOMS: atom_id res chain seq x y z
N MET A 1 37.76 -3.12 -1.10
CA MET A 1 36.52 -3.58 -1.77
C MET A 1 35.36 -3.26 -0.84
N SER A 2 34.61 -2.19 -1.10
CA SER A 2 33.64 -1.60 -0.18
C SER A 2 32.29 -2.32 -0.23
N ASN A 3 31.92 -2.99 0.87
CA ASN A 3 30.61 -3.65 1.04
C ASN A 3 29.42 -2.67 1.17
N TYR A 4 29.68 -1.36 1.22
CA TYR A 4 28.67 -0.31 1.34
C TYR A 4 27.82 -0.09 0.06
N ASN A 5 28.28 -0.56 -1.11
CA ASN A 5 27.56 -0.36 -2.38
C ASN A 5 26.39 -1.32 -2.63
N LYS A 6 26.15 -2.32 -1.76
CA LYS A 6 25.04 -3.27 -1.92
C LYS A 6 23.76 -2.88 -1.17
N GLU A 7 23.85 -2.11 -0.09
CA GLU A 7 22.68 -1.75 0.74
C GLU A 7 21.95 -0.50 0.21
N GLY A 8 22.68 0.52 -0.28
CA GLY A 8 22.06 1.71 -0.89
C GLY A 8 21.34 1.44 -2.21
N ASN A 9 21.85 0.52 -3.04
CA ASN A 9 21.15 0.08 -4.26
C ASN A 9 19.81 -0.63 -3.94
N ASN A 10 19.66 -1.17 -2.73
CA ASN A 10 18.47 -1.91 -2.32
C ASN A 10 17.29 -0.97 -2.00
N ILE A 11 17.53 0.18 -1.36
CA ILE A 11 16.42 1.06 -0.93
C ILE A 11 15.73 1.74 -2.12
N LEU A 12 16.48 2.27 -3.08
CA LEU A 12 15.93 2.98 -4.23
C LEU A 12 15.17 2.04 -5.16
N GLN A 13 15.71 0.84 -5.41
CA GLN A 13 15.02 -0.22 -6.15
C GLN A 13 13.76 -0.69 -5.43
N LYS A 14 13.81 -0.87 -4.10
CA LYS A 14 12.66 -1.29 -3.30
C LYS A 14 11.54 -0.24 -3.33
N LEU A 15 11.85 1.04 -3.18
CA LEU A 15 10.86 2.11 -3.25
C LEU A 15 10.19 2.18 -4.63
N LYS A 16 10.98 2.11 -5.72
CA LYS A 16 10.45 2.06 -7.09
C LYS A 16 9.57 0.83 -7.30
N SER A 17 9.99 -0.33 -6.84
CA SER A 17 9.22 -1.57 -6.92
C SER A 17 7.89 -1.46 -6.17
N ASN A 18 7.91 -0.92 -4.94
CA ASN A 18 6.72 -0.72 -4.14
C ASN A 18 5.72 0.25 -4.80
N ILE A 19 6.20 1.34 -5.40
CA ILE A 19 5.35 2.27 -6.17
C ILE A 19 4.64 1.50 -7.30
N LEU A 20 5.39 0.76 -8.12
CA LEU A 20 4.83 -0.01 -9.24
C LEU A 20 3.80 -1.05 -8.77
N ILE A 21 4.08 -1.75 -7.67
CA ILE A 21 3.14 -2.73 -7.09
C ILE A 21 1.85 -2.03 -6.64
N CYS A 22 1.96 -0.88 -5.98
CA CYS A 22 0.79 -0.13 -5.51
C CYS A 22 -0.02 0.43 -6.68
N GLU A 23 0.64 0.96 -7.72
CA GLU A 23 -0.01 1.44 -8.95
C GLU A 23 -0.79 0.33 -9.66
N ASP A 24 -0.15 -0.83 -9.87
CA ASP A 24 -0.80 -2.00 -10.45
C ASP A 24 -1.99 -2.46 -9.59
N THR A 25 -1.84 -2.44 -8.26
CA THR A 25 -2.92 -2.80 -7.33
C THR A 25 -4.11 -1.85 -7.43
N VAL A 26 -3.87 -0.53 -7.49
CA VAL A 26 -4.93 0.47 -7.69
C VAL A 26 -5.66 0.24 -9.01
N LEU A 27 -4.91 -0.01 -10.09
CA LEU A 27 -5.49 -0.29 -11.40
C LEU A 27 -6.34 -1.56 -11.40
N ARG A 28 -5.88 -2.62 -10.72
CA ARG A 28 -6.64 -3.87 -10.57
C ARG A 28 -7.90 -3.66 -9.76
N PHE A 29 -7.84 -2.96 -8.63
CA PHE A 29 -9.02 -2.70 -7.83
C PHE A 29 -10.05 -1.86 -8.57
N LYS A 30 -9.64 -0.80 -9.27
CA LYS A 30 -10.57 0.01 -10.08
C LYS A 30 -11.30 -0.78 -11.20
N LYS A 31 -10.76 -1.92 -11.63
CA LYS A 31 -11.39 -2.80 -12.62
C LYS A 31 -12.38 -3.80 -12.01
N ILE A 32 -12.40 -3.96 -10.68
CA ILE A 32 -13.29 -4.88 -9.99
C ILE A 32 -14.59 -4.15 -9.66
N GLU A 33 -15.71 -4.68 -10.13
CA GLU A 33 -17.02 -4.26 -9.64
C GLU A 33 -17.24 -4.85 -8.24
N SER A 34 -16.99 -4.04 -7.22
CA SER A 34 -17.17 -4.47 -5.84
C SER A 34 -18.66 -4.60 -5.50
N PRO A 35 -19.12 -5.72 -4.90
CA PRO A 35 -20.46 -5.83 -4.38
C PRO A 35 -20.81 -4.71 -3.40
N SER A 36 -22.07 -4.26 -3.39
CA SER A 36 -22.52 -3.11 -2.59
C SER A 36 -22.18 -3.23 -1.09
N PHE A 37 -22.23 -4.43 -0.53
CA PHE A 37 -21.96 -4.67 0.89
C PHE A 37 -20.49 -4.50 1.30
N ILE A 38 -19.53 -4.59 0.36
CA ILE A 38 -18.09 -4.30 0.60
C ILE A 38 -17.57 -3.08 -0.18
N CYS A 39 -18.42 -2.37 -0.91
CA CYS A 39 -18.02 -1.24 -1.74
C CYS A 39 -17.24 -0.18 -0.95
N SER A 40 -17.64 0.08 0.30
CA SER A 40 -16.94 1.04 1.16
C SER A 40 -15.52 0.60 1.53
N GLU A 41 -15.32 -0.69 1.83
CA GLU A 41 -14.02 -1.26 2.14
C GLU A 41 -13.11 -1.30 0.91
N HIS A 42 -13.70 -1.64 -0.24
CA HIS A 42 -13.00 -1.63 -1.52
C HIS A 42 -12.45 -0.25 -1.88
N LEU A 43 -13.27 0.81 -1.73
CA LEU A 43 -12.81 2.19 -1.93
C LEU A 43 -11.72 2.59 -0.94
N LYS A 44 -11.82 2.17 0.33
CA LYS A 44 -10.76 2.42 1.33
C LYS A 44 -9.45 1.76 0.95
N LEU A 45 -9.47 0.52 0.42
CA LEU A 45 -8.26 -0.14 -0.06
C LEU A 45 -7.63 0.65 -1.21
N ILE A 46 -8.42 1.09 -2.20
CA ILE A 46 -7.90 1.93 -3.31
C ILE A 46 -7.20 3.17 -2.75
N ASN A 47 -7.84 3.89 -1.84
CA ASN A 47 -7.28 5.11 -1.25
C ASN A 47 -5.97 4.82 -0.50
N ILE A 48 -5.91 3.75 0.29
CA ILE A 48 -4.68 3.35 0.99
C ILE A 48 -3.53 3.12 0.01
N PHE A 49 -3.75 2.39 -1.07
CA PHE A 49 -2.68 2.15 -2.05
C PHE A 49 -2.27 3.44 -2.78
N GLN A 50 -3.17 4.40 -2.98
CA GLN A 50 -2.82 5.72 -3.50
C GLN A 50 -1.97 6.54 -2.52
N GLU A 51 -2.29 6.49 -1.23
CA GLU A 51 -1.49 7.14 -0.18
C GLU A 51 -0.12 6.48 -0.02
N LEU A 52 -0.02 5.15 -0.15
CA LEU A 52 1.26 4.43 -0.17
C LEU A 52 2.15 4.86 -1.33
N ILE A 53 1.60 5.08 -2.54
CA ILE A 53 2.35 5.63 -3.68
C ILE A 53 2.93 7.01 -3.31
N THR A 54 2.13 7.87 -2.69
CA THR A 54 2.56 9.20 -2.24
C THR A 54 3.67 9.10 -1.19
N ALA A 55 3.50 8.24 -0.19
CA ALA A 55 4.47 7.98 0.87
C ALA A 55 5.82 7.50 0.30
N TYR A 56 5.81 6.53 -0.62
CA TYR A 56 7.01 6.04 -1.27
C TYR A 56 7.65 7.07 -2.19
N SER A 57 6.86 7.90 -2.86
CA SER A 57 7.36 9.00 -3.69
C SER A 57 8.08 10.06 -2.87
N TYR A 58 7.58 10.38 -1.66
CA TYR A 58 8.28 11.27 -0.73
C TYR A 58 9.64 10.69 -0.30
N GLN A 59 9.66 9.40 0.08
CA GLN A 59 10.91 8.70 0.40
C GLN A 59 11.87 8.70 -0.80
N LEU A 60 11.38 8.44 -2.01
CA LEU A 60 12.20 8.41 -3.22
C LEU A 60 12.79 9.78 -3.57
N ASN A 61 11.97 10.84 -3.50
CA ASN A 61 12.39 12.22 -3.79
C ASN A 61 13.36 12.80 -2.76
N SER A 62 13.52 12.12 -1.62
CA SER A 62 14.48 12.48 -0.58
C SER A 62 15.86 11.82 -0.74
N ILE A 63 16.04 10.99 -1.77
CA ILE A 63 17.26 10.21 -2.04
C ILE A 63 17.91 10.70 -3.34
N ASN A 64 19.23 10.84 -3.37
CA ASN A 64 19.99 11.20 -4.57
C ASN A 64 20.36 9.98 -5.44
N ASP A 65 20.98 10.21 -6.60
CA ASP A 65 21.41 9.15 -7.52
C ASP A 65 22.47 8.20 -6.95
N MET A 66 23.14 8.60 -5.85
CA MET A 66 24.11 7.78 -5.11
C MET A 66 23.45 6.95 -4.00
N SER A 67 22.12 6.92 -3.95
CA SER A 67 21.32 6.26 -2.91
C SER A 67 21.52 6.81 -1.48
N GLU A 68 21.93 8.07 -1.36
CA GLU A 68 22.05 8.75 -0.08
C GLU A 68 20.78 9.56 0.21
N ILE A 69 20.30 9.52 1.46
CA ILE A 69 19.19 10.36 1.90
C ILE A 69 19.69 11.80 2.04
N ILE A 70 19.25 12.68 1.14
CA ILE A 70 19.61 14.10 1.12
C ILE A 70 18.60 14.99 1.85
N ASN A 71 17.41 14.46 2.16
CA ASN A 71 16.38 15.16 2.93
C ASN A 71 15.73 14.22 3.96
N MET A 72 16.30 14.19 5.18
CA MET A 72 15.86 13.27 6.22
C MET A 72 14.42 13.53 6.67
N ASP A 73 13.99 14.79 6.75
CA ASP A 73 12.62 15.14 7.19
C ASP A 73 11.58 14.64 6.19
N LEU A 74 11.84 14.80 4.89
CA LEU A 74 10.96 14.29 3.84
C LEU A 74 10.93 12.76 3.83
N PHE A 75 12.09 12.11 4.03
CA PHE A 75 12.18 10.66 4.13
C PHE A 75 11.35 10.13 5.30
N LEU A 76 11.52 10.71 6.49
CA LEU A 76 10.80 10.33 7.70
C LEU A 76 9.29 10.62 7.59
N ASN A 77 8.90 11.73 6.96
CA ASN A 77 7.50 12.01 6.67
C ASN A 77 6.88 10.90 5.80
N GLY A 78 7.55 10.53 4.71
CA GLY A 78 7.11 9.42 3.86
C GLY A 78 7.07 8.08 4.61
N LYS A 79 7.99 7.83 5.56
CA LYS A 79 7.97 6.62 6.41
C LYS A 79 6.81 6.61 7.40
N ASN A 80 6.49 7.74 8.00
CA ASN A 80 5.36 7.86 8.92
C ASN A 80 4.02 7.67 8.19
N MET A 81 3.89 8.23 6.99
CA MET A 81 2.75 8.00 6.11
C MET A 81 2.61 6.51 5.76
N GLU A 82 3.71 5.87 5.32
CA GLU A 82 3.73 4.44 5.02
C GLU A 82 3.19 3.61 6.18
N ASN A 83 3.73 3.81 7.39
CA ASN A 83 3.30 3.06 8.57
C ASN A 83 1.82 3.29 8.88
N GLY A 84 1.36 4.54 8.85
CA GLY A 84 -0.03 4.89 9.14
C GLY A 84 -1.02 4.26 8.15
N GLU A 85 -0.66 4.11 6.88
CA GLU A 85 -1.49 3.44 5.90
C GLU A 85 -1.45 1.90 6.02
N LEU A 86 -0.28 1.33 6.31
CA LEU A 86 -0.13 -0.12 6.51
C LEU A 86 -0.95 -0.62 7.71
N GLU A 87 -1.03 0.15 8.79
CA GLU A 87 -1.84 -0.17 9.97
C GLU A 87 -3.34 -0.25 9.66
N LYS A 88 -3.82 0.51 8.67
CA LYS A 88 -5.24 0.52 8.28
C LYS A 88 -5.64 -0.71 7.45
N LEU A 89 -4.69 -1.39 6.80
CA LEU A 89 -4.99 -2.53 5.92
C LEU A 89 -5.64 -3.68 6.67
N GLY A 90 -5.09 -4.07 7.83
CA GLY A 90 -5.56 -5.21 8.61
C GLY A 90 -7.06 -5.15 8.94
N PRO A 91 -7.54 -4.06 9.58
CA PRO A 91 -8.95 -3.89 9.89
C PRO A 91 -9.88 -3.92 8.67
N ILE A 92 -9.46 -3.35 7.52
CA ILE A 92 -10.27 -3.35 6.30
C ILE A 92 -10.38 -4.76 5.72
N LEU A 93 -9.26 -5.48 5.64
CA LEU A 93 -9.25 -6.86 5.15
C LEU A 93 -10.10 -7.77 6.04
N LEU A 94 -10.01 -7.61 7.37
CA LEU A 94 -10.86 -8.32 8.31
C LEU A 94 -12.35 -8.00 8.09
N SER A 95 -12.69 -6.74 7.87
CA SER A 95 -14.07 -6.32 7.58
C SER A 95 -14.61 -6.97 6.30
N ILE A 96 -13.83 -7.00 5.23
CA ILE A 96 -14.19 -7.68 3.97
C ILE A 96 -14.45 -9.17 4.23
N LEU A 97 -13.55 -9.84 4.96
CA LEU A 97 -13.68 -11.25 5.30
C LEU A 97 -14.95 -11.50 6.13
N THR A 98 -15.20 -10.73 7.18
CA THR A 98 -16.39 -10.88 8.03
C THR A 98 -17.68 -10.69 7.22
N LYS A 99 -17.75 -9.64 6.40
CA LYS A 99 -18.92 -9.36 5.57
C LYS A 99 -19.16 -10.46 4.53
N SER A 100 -18.10 -10.96 3.91
CA SER A 100 -18.18 -12.05 2.93
C SER A 100 -18.63 -13.36 3.57
N SER A 101 -18.09 -13.70 4.75
CA SER A 101 -18.49 -14.89 5.51
C SER A 101 -19.95 -14.82 5.97
N ASN A 102 -20.41 -13.65 6.44
CA ASN A 102 -21.81 -13.45 6.83
C ASN A 102 -22.76 -13.63 5.64
N LEU A 103 -22.38 -13.12 4.46
CA LEU A 103 -23.18 -13.33 3.26
C LEU A 103 -23.27 -14.83 2.91
N ALA A 104 -22.15 -15.54 2.91
CA ALA A 104 -22.10 -16.98 2.62
C ALA A 104 -22.95 -17.80 3.61
N PHE A 105 -22.94 -17.43 4.89
CA PHE A 105 -23.77 -18.07 5.91
C PHE A 105 -25.27 -17.80 5.69
N ASN A 106 -25.64 -16.55 5.43
CA ASN A 106 -27.04 -16.16 5.21
C ASN A 106 -27.61 -16.77 3.91
N SER A 107 -26.79 -16.96 2.87
CA SER A 107 -27.22 -17.65 1.65
C SER A 107 -27.49 -19.14 1.87
N ASN A 108 -26.87 -19.77 2.87
CA ASN A 108 -27.04 -21.20 3.18
C ASN A 108 -28.21 -21.50 4.14
N ILE A 109 -28.73 -20.49 4.84
CA ILE A 109 -29.91 -20.63 5.73
C ILE A 109 -31.23 -20.54 4.96
N GLN A 110 -31.22 -20.07 3.70
CA GLN A 110 -32.41 -20.00 2.85
C GLN A 110 -32.73 -21.31 2.10
N LEU A 111 -32.16 -22.45 2.52
CA LEU A 111 -32.52 -23.81 2.08
C LEU A 111 -33.47 -24.47 3.09
#